data_AF-A0A538I4F1-F1
#
_entry.id   AF-A0A538I4F1-F1
#
_cell.length_a   1.000
_cell.length_b   1.000
_cell.length_c   1.000
_cell.angle_alpha   90.00
_cell.angle_beta   90.00
_cell.angle_gamma   90.00
#
_symmetry.space_group_name_H-M   'P 1'
#
loop_
_entity.id
_entity.type
_entity.pdbx_description
1 polymer ?
#
loop_
_entity_poly.entity_id
_entity_poly.type
_entity_poly.pdbx_seq_one_letter_code
_entity_poly.pdbx_strand_id
1 'polypeptide(L)' 'MRRSAAAILGAAAGVLAGAAFLRRRGAPRERVDLYYEDGSMISLGDGAPDAERLLPLARDILRGAR' A
#
# COMPACT_ATOMS: atom_id res chain seq x y z
N MET A 1 29.42 27.46 -11.83
CA MET A 1 28.93 26.97 -10.51
C MET A 1 27.41 26.82 -10.43
N ARG A 2 26.60 27.82 -10.85
CA ARG A 2 25.12 27.78 -10.76
C ARG A 2 24.46 26.63 -11.54
N ARG A 3 24.99 26.28 -12.73
CA ARG A 3 24.50 25.16 -13.55
C ARG A 3 24.73 23.80 -12.89
N SER A 4 25.85 23.63 -12.19
CA SER A 4 26.19 22.40 -11.47
C SER A 4 25.30 22.21 -10.24
N ALA A 5 24.98 23.29 -9.52
CA ALA A 5 24.04 23.24 -8.40
C ALA A 5 22.61 22.85 -8.85
N ALA A 6 22.15 23.38 -9.99
CA ALA A 6 20.86 23.01 -10.56
C ALA A 6 20.82 21.52 -10.98
N ALA A 7 21.92 21.00 -11.55
CA ALA A 7 22.02 19.59 -11.91
C ALA A 7 21.98 18.67 -10.68
N ILE A 8 22.68 19.03 -9.60
CA ILE A 8 22.67 18.27 -8.34
C ILE A 8 21.28 18.28 -7.69
N LEU A 9 20.63 19.45 -7.66
CA LEU A 9 19.26 19.56 -7.13
C LEU A 9 18.26 18.74 -7.96
N GLY A 10 18.39 18.77 -9.29
CA GLY A 10 17.57 17.94 -10.18
C GLY A 10 17.76 16.44 -9.93
N ALA A 11 19.01 16.00 -9.77
CA ALA A 11 19.32 14.61 -9.45
C ALA A 11 18.76 14.20 -8.08
N ALA A 12 18.94 15.04 -7.05
CA ALA A 12 18.42 14.77 -5.71
C ALA A 12 16.88 14.70 -5.69
N ALA A 13 16.21 15.62 -6.39
CA ALA A 13 14.75 15.62 -6.53
C ALA A 13 14.27 14.35 -7.27
N GLY A 14 14.97 13.94 -8.34
CA GLY A 14 14.67 12.71 -9.06
C GLY A 14 14.79 11.45 -8.19
N VAL A 15 15.85 11.35 -7.38
CA VAL A 15 16.05 10.23 -6.45
C VAL A 15 14.95 10.19 -5.39
N LEU A 16 14.61 11.33 -4.78
CA LEU A 16 13.55 11.39 -3.77
C LEU A 16 12.17 11.06 -4.34
N ALA A 17 11.85 11.56 -5.54
CA ALA A 17 10.61 11.24 -6.24
C ALA A 17 10.53 9.75 -6.59
N GLY A 18 11.63 9.18 -7.10
CA GLY A 18 11.72 7.74 -7.38
C GLY A 18 11.56 6.88 -6.13
N ALA A 19 12.20 7.26 -5.02
CA ALA A 19 12.10 6.54 -3.75
C ALA A 19 10.67 6.60 -3.18
N ALA A 20 10.02 7.77 -3.24
CA ALA A 20 8.63 7.92 -2.81
C ALA A 20 7.66 7.07 -3.66
N PHE A 21 7.87 7.04 -4.98
CA PHE A 21 7.08 6.21 -5.89
C PHE A 21 7.23 4.72 -5.59
N LEU A 22 8.47 4.24 -5.42
CA LEU A 22 8.73 2.84 -5.06
C LEU A 22 8.17 2.48 -3.68
N ARG A 23 8.30 3.37 -2.69
CA ARG A 23 7.73 3.17 -1.35
C ARG A 23 6.21 3.05 -1.38
N ARG A 24 5.53 3.87 -2.20
CA ARG A 24 4.08 3.79 -2.40
C ARG A 24 3.65 2.51 -3.10
N ARG A 25 4.51 1.96 -3.97
CA ARG A 25 4.24 0.70 -4.70
C ARG A 25 4.54 -0.54 -3.87
N GLY A 26 5.52 -0.45 -2.96
CA GLY A 26 5.94 -1.54 -2.07
C GLY A 26 5.27 -1.55 -0.70
N ALA A 27 4.39 -0.58 -0.40
CA ALA A 27 3.52 -0.67 0.76
C ALA A 27 2.68 -1.96 0.64
N PRO A 28 2.68 -2.85 1.66
CA PRO A 28 1.87 -4.05 1.63
C PRO A 28 0.42 -3.65 1.42
N ARG A 29 -0.16 -4.04 0.28
CA ARG A 29 -1.59 -3.85 0.05
C ARG A 29 -2.32 -4.93 0.83
N GLU A 30 -2.90 -4.53 1.95
CA GLU A 30 -3.82 -5.41 2.66
C GLU A 30 -5.08 -5.60 1.81
N ARG A 31 -5.59 -6.82 1.81
CA ARG A 31 -6.81 -7.20 1.08
C ARG A 31 -7.62 -8.15 1.95
N VAL A 32 -8.90 -8.27 1.65
CA VAL A 32 -9.80 -9.21 2.31
C VAL A 32 -10.18 -10.30 1.32
N ASP A 33 -9.84 -11.54 1.63
CA ASP A 33 -10.23 -12.71 0.85
C ASP A 33 -11.41 -13.39 1.57
N LEU A 34 -12.60 -13.37 0.94
CA LEU A 34 -13.83 -13.96 1.45
C LEU A 34 -14.01 -15.36 0.85
N TYR A 35 -14.11 -16.36 1.71
CA TYR A 35 -14.36 -17.75 1.32
C TYR A 35 -15.80 -18.13 1.65
N TYR A 36 -16.51 -18.66 0.66
CA TYR A 36 -17.90 -19.07 0.79
C TYR A 36 -18.00 -20.60 0.87
N GLU A 37 -19.12 -21.09 1.40
CA GLU A 37 -19.36 -22.54 1.58
C GLU A 37 -19.42 -23.32 0.27
N ASP A 38 -19.78 -22.65 -0.83
CA ASP A 38 -19.78 -23.23 -2.17
C ASP A 38 -18.36 -23.40 -2.77
N GLY A 39 -17.33 -23.04 -2.00
CA GLY A 39 -15.93 -23.06 -2.44
C GLY A 39 -15.53 -21.87 -3.30
N SER A 40 -16.44 -20.93 -3.55
CA SER A 40 -16.10 -19.69 -4.24
C SER A 40 -15.30 -18.75 -3.33
N MET A 41 -14.55 -17.86 -3.98
CA MET A 41 -13.71 -16.88 -3.31
C MET A 41 -13.86 -15.52 -3.97
N ILE A 42 -14.01 -14.48 -3.14
CA ILE A 42 -14.01 -13.09 -3.58
C ILE A 42 -12.87 -12.35 -2.88
N SER A 43 -11.97 -11.78 -3.67
CA SER A 43 -10.91 -10.89 -3.18
C SER A 43 -11.36 -9.43 -3.27
N LEU A 44 -11.43 -8.77 -2.11
CA LEU A 44 -11.65 -7.34 -2.00
C LEU A 44 -10.30 -6.63 -1.89
N GLY A 45 -9.92 -5.95 -2.97
CA GLY A 45 -8.65 -5.24 -3.06
C GLY A 45 -8.59 -3.98 -2.22
N ASP A 46 -7.36 -3.50 -2.01
CA ASP A 46 -7.05 -2.22 -1.38
C ASP A 46 -7.81 -1.04 -2.03
N GLY A 47 -8.46 -0.21 -1.22
CA GLY A 47 -9.32 0.88 -1.66
C GLY A 47 -10.75 0.49 -2.07
N ALA A 48 -11.12 -0.79 -2.05
CA ALA A 48 -12.52 -1.20 -2.20
C ALA A 48 -13.32 -0.79 -0.94
N PRO A 49 -14.51 -0.20 -1.08
CA PRO A 49 -15.31 0.25 0.08
C PRO A 49 -15.56 -0.85 1.12
N ASP A 50 -15.77 -2.09 0.68
CA ASP A 50 -15.99 -3.23 1.57
C ASP A 50 -14.70 -3.71 2.24
N ALA A 51 -13.55 -3.65 1.55
CA ALA A 51 -12.26 -3.95 2.17
C ALA A 51 -11.93 -2.93 3.29
N GLU A 52 -12.16 -1.65 3.03
CA GLU A 52 -11.93 -0.56 4.02
C GLU A 52 -12.78 -0.73 5.28
N ARG A 53 -13.98 -1.31 5.15
CA ARG A 53 -14.86 -1.62 6.29
C ARG A 53 -14.42 -2.85 7.07
N LEU A 54 -13.93 -3.88 6.37
CA LEU A 54 -13.62 -5.19 6.98
C LEU A 54 -12.21 -5.26 7.59
N LEU A 55 -11.22 -4.59 6.98
CA LEU A 55 -9.82 -4.62 7.43
C LEU A 55 -9.63 -4.18 8.89
N PRO A 56 -10.27 -3.10 9.39
CA PRO A 56 -10.15 -2.71 10.80
C PRO A 56 -10.62 -3.81 11.76
N LEU A 57 -11.74 -4.46 11.45
CA LEU A 57 -12.31 -5.53 12.28
C LEU A 57 -11.38 -6.76 12.31
N ALA A 58 -10.84 -7.15 11.15
CA ALA A 58 -9.89 -8.25 11.06
C ALA A 58 -8.63 -7.98 11.90
N ARG A 59 -8.10 -6.75 11.85
CA ARG A 59 -6.95 -6.34 12.66
C ARG A 59 -7.23 -6.44 14.16
N ASP A 60 -8.41 -6.04 14.60
CA ASP A 60 -8.79 -6.11 16.02
C ASP A 60 -8.91 -7.55 16.51
N ILE A 61 -9.51 -8.44 15.70
CA ILE A 61 -9.57 -9.88 15.99
C ILE A 61 -8.16 -10.47 16.12
N LEU A 62 -7.28 -10.19 15.15
CA LEU A 62 -5.91 -10.72 15.15
C LEU A 62 -5.06 -10.18 16.31
N ARG A 63 -5.30 -8.95 16.76
CA ARG A 63 -4.66 -8.41 17.96
C ARG A 63 -5.13 -9.12 19.23
N GLY A 64 -6.42 -9.44 19.34
CA GLY A 64 -6.97 -10.15 20.49
C GLY A 64 -6.57 -11.62 20.55
N ALA A 65 -6.24 -12.23 19.41
CA ALA A 65 -5.82 -13.63 19.32
C ALA A 65 -4.31 -13.87 19.56
N ARG A 66 -3.53 -12.81 19.73
CA ARG A 66 -2.06 -12.86 19.87
C ARG A 66 -1.64 -12.62 21.31
#